data_AF-A0A7G6E008-F1
#
_entry.id   AF-A0A7G6E008-F1
#
_cell.length_a   1.000
_cell.length_b   1.000
_cell.length_c   1.000
_cell.angle_alpha   90.00
_cell.angle_beta   90.00
_cell.angle_gamma   90.00
#
_symmetry.space_group_name_H-M   'P 1'
#
loop_
_entity.id
_entity.type
_entity.pdbx_description
1 polymer ?
#
loop_
_entity_poly.entity_id
_entity_poly.type
_entity_poly.pdbx_seq_one_letter_code
_entity_poly.pdbx_strand_id
1 'polypeptide(L)'
;MEILMIYGLDGNKMNLVDRDIKILSAIYQLQAVRAIDIADAYYTGKNYGMARMQRLVERGYLERSYTVTPQGRRNHAVLQISEKGIDALVSIGVIKEQERRRARDLKLSGWDMVQRVDVSRICIHLAKAGWRFMSAQEAKQKHNINPSSIMHCCLISPDKEIYQTYRMGVTIKESTLAKLVSELGENRYSSLILYDAKEPLEKTEAYQSLLSELQRQQVFVNELCLIPLVDYFAGLGSFSLGVTMLKNSTNMHIWHYIHRNFGFVGHMSNRYGFGSMYTKIGEEDYLICNYLRRNLTALKMLARTLTISEHRNSGYNAFVLTWQGFKDEVQEEIDRVQPGRDFIQILPVLSKDLALPDDKPDLKLIKPEKPEGEWEKDEEEREEDEK
;
A
#
# COMPACT_ATOMS: atom_id res chain seq x y z
N MET A 1 -18.66 -8.50 -21.70
CA MET A 1 -18.14 -9.51 -22.64
C MET A 1 -18.20 -10.85 -21.91
N GLU A 2 -19.33 -11.55 -22.05
CA GLU A 2 -19.59 -12.85 -21.41
C GLU A 2 -18.96 -13.96 -22.25
N ILE A 3 -17.92 -14.61 -21.73
CA ILE A 3 -17.38 -15.85 -22.30
C ILE A 3 -17.72 -16.97 -21.32
N LEU A 4 -18.96 -17.46 -21.40
CA LEU A 4 -19.37 -18.74 -20.83
C LEU A 4 -19.11 -19.83 -21.89
N MET A 5 -17.87 -20.31 -21.98
CA MET A 5 -17.59 -21.57 -22.68
C MET A 5 -17.57 -22.72 -21.67
N ILE A 6 -18.69 -23.45 -21.64
CA ILE A 6 -18.85 -24.71 -20.93
C ILE A 6 -18.12 -25.80 -21.73
N TYR A 7 -16.93 -26.20 -21.27
CA TYR A 7 -16.23 -27.37 -21.80
C TYR A 7 -16.58 -28.63 -20.98
N GLY A 8 -17.56 -29.42 -21.45
CA GLY A 8 -17.65 -30.86 -21.21
C GLY A 8 -17.23 -31.57 -22.50
N LEU A 9 -16.39 -32.61 -22.52
CA LEU A 9 -16.74 -33.98 -22.15
C LEU A 9 -15.43 -34.75 -21.90
N ASP A 10 -15.08 -34.96 -20.64
CA ASP A 10 -14.27 -36.09 -20.16
C ASP A 10 -14.62 -36.23 -18.69
N GLY A 11 -15.00 -37.43 -18.25
CA GLY A 11 -15.59 -37.72 -16.93
C GLY A 11 -14.74 -37.37 -15.70
N ASN A 12 -13.61 -36.69 -15.87
CA ASN A 12 -12.72 -36.24 -14.80
C ASN A 12 -12.35 -34.73 -14.89
N LYS A 13 -12.92 -33.96 -15.83
CA LYS A 13 -12.65 -32.53 -15.96
C LYS A 13 -13.42 -31.72 -14.92
N MET A 14 -12.71 -30.82 -14.22
CA MET A 14 -13.34 -29.82 -13.36
C MET A 14 -13.75 -28.70 -14.27
N ASN A 15 -15.03 -28.35 -14.27
CA ASN A 15 -15.40 -27.06 -14.82
C ASN A 15 -14.81 -25.99 -13.90
N LEU A 16 -13.74 -25.35 -14.37
CA LEU A 16 -13.19 -24.16 -13.76
C LEU A 16 -14.24 -23.07 -13.91
N VAL A 17 -14.70 -22.53 -12.78
CA VAL A 17 -15.57 -21.35 -12.79
C VAL A 17 -14.70 -20.10 -12.86
N ASP A 18 -15.27 -18.95 -13.24
CA ASP A 18 -14.55 -17.66 -13.34
C ASP A 18 -13.72 -17.34 -12.09
N ARG A 19 -14.24 -17.71 -10.91
CA ARG A 19 -13.52 -17.54 -9.66
C ARG A 19 -12.25 -18.36 -9.59
N ASP A 20 -12.26 -19.62 -10.04
CA ASP A 20 -11.05 -20.44 -10.07
C ASP A 20 -10.04 -19.84 -11.05
N ILE A 21 -10.49 -19.36 -12.20
CA ILE A 21 -9.63 -18.68 -13.19
C ILE A 21 -8.94 -17.46 -12.57
N LYS A 22 -9.69 -16.62 -11.84
CA LYS A 22 -9.13 -15.47 -11.10
C LYS A 22 -8.11 -15.90 -10.05
N ILE A 23 -8.37 -16.99 -9.33
CA ILE A 23 -7.45 -17.53 -8.33
C ILE A 23 -6.16 -18.06 -8.98
N LEU A 24 -6.29 -18.84 -10.05
CA LEU A 24 -5.14 -19.36 -10.81
C LEU A 24 -4.30 -18.21 -11.36
N SER A 25 -4.94 -17.19 -11.95
CA SER A 25 -4.26 -15.98 -12.45
C SER A 25 -3.52 -15.23 -11.34
N ALA A 26 -4.16 -15.03 -10.18
CA ALA A 26 -3.52 -14.40 -9.03
C ALA A 26 -2.30 -15.19 -8.54
N ILE A 27 -2.40 -16.52 -8.42
CA ILE A 27 -1.28 -17.38 -8.02
C ILE A 27 -0.17 -17.37 -9.07
N TYR A 28 -0.51 -17.34 -10.36
CA TYR A 28 0.49 -17.23 -11.44
C TYR A 28 1.31 -15.93 -11.35
N GLN A 29 0.64 -14.81 -11.07
CA GLN A 29 1.30 -13.50 -10.95
C GLN A 29 2.10 -13.38 -9.64
N LEU A 30 1.58 -13.90 -8.53
CA LEU A 30 2.16 -13.78 -7.19
C LEU A 30 3.10 -14.93 -6.81
N GLN A 31 3.16 -15.99 -7.62
CA GLN A 31 3.98 -17.22 -7.49
C GLN A 31 3.68 -18.10 -6.26
N ALA A 32 3.34 -17.52 -5.11
CA ALA A 32 3.14 -18.21 -3.85
C ALA A 32 2.09 -17.49 -3.01
N VAL A 33 1.01 -18.19 -2.65
CA VAL A 33 -0.10 -17.64 -1.86
C VAL A 33 -0.59 -18.67 -0.84
N ARG A 34 -0.91 -18.27 0.40
CA ARG A 34 -1.53 -19.21 1.35
C ARG A 34 -2.96 -19.50 0.94
N ALA A 35 -3.37 -20.76 1.09
CA ALA A 35 -4.75 -21.17 0.83
C ALA A 35 -5.76 -20.36 1.67
N ILE A 36 -5.37 -19.99 2.90
CA ILE A 36 -6.19 -19.22 3.82
C ILE A 36 -6.50 -17.82 3.29
N ASP A 37 -5.51 -17.14 2.73
CA ASP A 37 -5.66 -15.78 2.19
C ASP A 37 -6.57 -15.80 0.96
N ILE A 38 -6.49 -16.85 0.14
CA ILE A 38 -7.39 -17.05 -1.01
C ILE A 38 -8.81 -17.35 -0.52
N ALA A 39 -8.98 -18.22 0.47
CA ALA A 39 -10.28 -18.56 1.02
C ALA A 39 -10.97 -17.30 1.56
N ASP A 40 -10.26 -16.51 2.37
CA ASP A 40 -10.77 -15.27 2.94
C ASP A 40 -11.00 -14.20 1.85
N ALA A 41 -10.24 -14.24 0.76
CA ALA A 41 -10.35 -13.24 -0.30
C ALA A 41 -11.44 -13.53 -1.35
N TYR A 42 -11.60 -14.77 -1.79
CA TYR A 42 -12.46 -15.10 -2.92
C TYR A 42 -13.77 -15.76 -2.51
N TYR A 43 -13.95 -16.08 -1.23
CA TYR A 43 -15.10 -16.81 -0.72
C TYR A 43 -15.70 -16.12 0.50
N THR A 44 -17.02 -16.20 0.64
CA THR A 44 -17.74 -15.80 1.85
C THR A 44 -17.61 -16.84 2.97
N GLY A 45 -17.56 -18.13 2.59
CA GLY A 45 -17.35 -19.24 3.52
C GLY A 45 -15.93 -19.80 3.46
N LYS A 46 -15.15 -19.58 4.52
CA LYS A 46 -13.76 -20.02 4.64
C LYS A 46 -13.58 -21.53 4.41
N ASN A 47 -14.41 -22.36 5.05
CA ASN A 47 -14.37 -23.82 4.90
C ASN A 47 -14.62 -24.26 3.46
N TYR A 48 -15.59 -23.63 2.79
CA TYR A 48 -15.88 -23.91 1.39
C TYR A 48 -14.72 -23.50 0.48
N GLY A 49 -14.13 -22.31 0.71
CA GLY A 49 -12.95 -21.85 -0.02
C GLY A 49 -11.77 -22.81 0.11
N MET A 50 -11.46 -23.25 1.34
CA MET A 50 -10.41 -24.23 1.61
C MET A 50 -10.68 -25.57 0.91
N ALA A 51 -11.91 -26.08 0.97
CA ALA A 51 -12.30 -27.31 0.27
C ALA A 51 -12.23 -27.17 -1.27
N ARG A 52 -12.53 -25.99 -1.82
CA ARG A 52 -12.35 -25.72 -3.25
C ARG A 52 -10.86 -25.71 -3.63
N MET A 53 -9.99 -25.13 -2.80
CA MET A 53 -8.54 -25.14 -3.05
C MET A 53 -7.95 -26.56 -3.00
N GLN A 54 -8.40 -27.40 -2.05
CA GLN A 54 -8.04 -28.82 -2.00
C GLN A 54 -8.39 -29.52 -3.33
N ARG A 55 -9.60 -29.30 -3.87
CA ARG A 55 -10.01 -29.89 -5.15
C ARG A 55 -9.16 -29.43 -6.34
N LEU A 56 -8.75 -28.16 -6.38
CA LEU A 56 -7.84 -27.65 -7.41
C LEU A 56 -6.46 -28.32 -7.33
N VAL A 57 -5.98 -28.61 -6.12
CA VAL A 57 -4.72 -29.35 -5.89
C VAL A 57 -4.85 -30.81 -6.31
N GLU A 58 -5.90 -31.51 -5.89
CA GLU A 58 -6.14 -32.92 -6.24
C GLU A 58 -6.26 -33.14 -7.74
N ARG A 59 -6.82 -32.16 -8.45
CA ARG A 59 -6.94 -32.19 -9.91
C ARG A 59 -5.71 -31.66 -10.63
N GLY A 60 -4.68 -31.28 -9.89
CA GLY A 60 -3.37 -30.91 -10.41
C GLY A 60 -3.29 -29.53 -11.05
N TYR A 61 -4.23 -28.61 -10.81
CA TYR A 61 -4.11 -27.21 -11.26
C TYR A 61 -3.20 -26.37 -10.35
N LEU A 62 -3.08 -26.80 -9.09
CA LEU A 62 -2.25 -26.19 -8.07
C LEU A 62 -1.38 -27.26 -7.41
N GLU A 63 -0.23 -26.83 -6.90
CA GLU A 63 0.64 -27.65 -6.07
C GLU A 63 0.72 -27.07 -4.66
N ARG A 64 0.89 -27.96 -3.67
CA ARG A 64 1.16 -27.57 -2.28
C ARG A 64 2.65 -27.57 -2.02
N SER A 65 3.11 -26.46 -1.45
CA SER A 65 4.44 -26.32 -0.89
C SER A 65 4.35 -25.79 0.55
N TYR A 66 5.49 -25.61 1.19
CA TYR A 66 5.55 -25.14 2.57
C TYR A 66 6.62 -24.07 2.73
N THR A 67 6.30 -22.99 3.45
CA THR A 67 7.34 -22.09 3.96
C THR A 67 8.19 -22.82 5.00
N VAL A 68 9.41 -22.33 5.19
CA VAL A 68 10.39 -22.91 6.11
C VAL A 68 10.73 -21.90 7.20
N THR A 69 10.74 -22.33 8.47
CA THR A 69 11.20 -21.50 9.60
C THR A 69 12.71 -21.36 9.59
N PRO A 70 13.29 -20.44 10.38
CA PRO A 70 14.74 -20.36 10.53
C PRO A 70 15.44 -21.65 10.95
N GLN A 71 14.73 -22.53 11.66
CA GLN A 71 15.21 -23.85 12.08
C GLN A 71 14.98 -24.94 11.02
N GLY A 72 14.60 -24.59 9.79
CA GLY A 72 14.37 -25.56 8.71
C GLY A 72 13.03 -26.29 8.80
N ARG A 73 12.14 -25.93 9.73
CA ARG A 73 10.86 -26.63 9.92
C ARG A 73 9.80 -26.10 8.97
N ARG A 74 8.88 -26.95 8.52
CA ARG A 74 7.70 -26.51 7.74
C ARG A 74 6.83 -25.61 8.62
N ASN A 75 6.37 -24.49 8.08
CA ASN A 75 5.55 -23.53 8.82
C ASN A 75 4.14 -23.42 8.24
N HIS A 76 3.97 -22.79 7.07
CA HIS A 76 2.66 -22.57 6.46
C HIS A 76 2.54 -23.30 5.13
N ALA A 77 1.36 -23.86 4.85
CA ALA A 77 1.03 -24.41 3.54
C ALA A 77 0.79 -23.27 2.54
N VAL A 78 1.45 -23.37 1.39
CA VAL A 78 1.41 -22.38 0.31
C VAL A 78 0.98 -23.08 -0.98
N LEU A 79 0.18 -22.40 -1.79
CA LEU A 79 -0.23 -22.84 -3.11
C LEU A 79 0.63 -22.17 -4.18
N GLN A 80 1.09 -22.97 -5.14
CA GLN A 80 1.80 -22.54 -6.34
C GLN A 80 1.06 -23.10 -7.56
N ILE A 81 1.17 -22.43 -8.70
CA ILE A 81 0.52 -22.90 -9.93
C ILE A 81 1.32 -24.05 -10.56
N SER A 82 0.62 -25.09 -11.05
CA SER A 82 1.23 -26.20 -11.78
C SER A 82 1.27 -25.91 -13.30
N GLU A 83 1.93 -26.74 -14.09
CA GLU A 83 1.86 -26.63 -15.57
C GLU A 83 0.43 -26.74 -16.07
N LYS A 84 -0.34 -27.71 -15.57
CA LYS A 84 -1.75 -27.86 -15.94
C LYS A 84 -2.59 -26.61 -15.60
N GLY A 85 -2.26 -25.93 -14.50
CA GLY A 85 -2.85 -24.64 -14.16
C GLY A 85 -2.53 -23.56 -15.19
N ILE A 86 -1.29 -23.50 -15.64
CA ILE A 86 -0.83 -22.54 -16.66
C ILE A 86 -1.45 -22.85 -18.02
N ASP A 87 -1.45 -24.10 -18.45
CA ASP A 87 -2.10 -24.56 -19.69
C ASP A 87 -3.58 -24.17 -19.72
N ALA A 88 -4.27 -24.29 -18.58
CA ALA A 88 -5.66 -23.87 -18.46
C ALA A 88 -5.83 -22.35 -18.63
N LEU A 89 -4.94 -21.53 -18.07
CA LEU A 89 -4.98 -20.08 -18.25
C LEU A 89 -4.67 -19.64 -19.69
N VAL A 90 -3.74 -20.32 -20.35
CA VAL A 90 -3.39 -20.08 -21.75
C VAL A 90 -4.55 -20.44 -22.68
N SER A 91 -5.12 -21.63 -22.52
CA SER A 91 -6.22 -22.11 -23.38
C SER A 91 -7.48 -21.25 -23.31
N ILE A 92 -7.73 -20.59 -22.17
CA ILE A 92 -8.86 -19.67 -21.98
C ILE A 92 -8.48 -18.22 -22.38
N GLY A 93 -7.23 -17.96 -22.78
CA GLY A 93 -6.75 -16.66 -23.24
C GLY A 93 -6.49 -15.63 -22.13
N VAL A 94 -6.37 -16.08 -20.87
CA VAL A 94 -6.00 -15.21 -19.73
C VAL A 94 -4.53 -14.83 -19.79
N ILE A 95 -3.69 -15.74 -20.28
CA ILE A 95 -2.26 -15.53 -20.53
C ILE A 95 -2.02 -15.82 -22.02
N LYS A 96 -1.24 -14.98 -22.69
CA LYS A 96 -0.87 -15.24 -24.08
C LYS A 96 0.26 -16.27 -24.16
N GLU A 97 0.34 -17.05 -25.23
CA GLU A 97 1.37 -18.10 -25.35
C GLU A 97 2.80 -17.52 -25.24
N GLN A 98 3.04 -16.33 -25.77
CA GLN A 98 4.34 -15.65 -25.66
C GLN A 98 4.68 -15.16 -24.24
N GLU A 99 3.67 -15.02 -23.37
CA GLU A 99 3.82 -14.67 -21.95
C GLU A 99 3.88 -15.93 -21.06
N ARG A 100 3.74 -17.12 -21.66
CA ARG A 100 3.77 -18.39 -20.94
C ARG A 100 5.11 -18.57 -20.23
N ARG A 101 5.03 -18.86 -18.93
CA ARG A 101 6.18 -19.19 -18.08
C ARG A 101 6.03 -20.63 -17.64
N ARG A 102 7.13 -21.38 -17.54
CA ARG A 102 7.04 -22.76 -17.04
C ARG A 102 6.80 -22.76 -15.54
N ALA A 103 6.03 -23.72 -15.05
CA ALA A 103 5.72 -23.82 -13.62
C ALA A 103 7.00 -23.92 -12.77
N ARG A 104 8.02 -24.66 -13.23
CA ARG A 104 9.31 -24.79 -12.55
C ARG A 104 10.06 -23.47 -12.37
N ASP A 105 9.89 -22.53 -13.30
CA ASP A 105 10.56 -21.23 -13.29
C ASP A 105 9.81 -20.25 -12.35
N LEU A 106 8.57 -20.58 -11.95
CA LEU A 106 7.77 -19.86 -10.97
C LEU A 106 7.90 -20.40 -9.55
N LYS A 107 8.50 -21.59 -9.37
CA LYS A 107 8.65 -22.20 -8.05
C LYS A 107 9.66 -21.41 -7.22
N LEU A 108 9.22 -21.03 -6.02
CA LEU A 108 10.04 -20.39 -5.01
C LEU A 108 10.57 -21.40 -4.00
N SER A 109 11.76 -21.14 -3.46
CA SER A 109 12.33 -21.91 -2.36
C SER A 109 11.56 -21.69 -1.05
N GLY A 110 11.77 -22.57 -0.06
CA GLY A 110 11.19 -22.47 1.28
C GLY A 110 11.31 -21.09 1.93
N TRP A 111 12.49 -20.47 1.76
CA TRP A 111 12.85 -19.17 2.29
C TRP A 111 12.28 -18.01 1.47
N ASP A 112 12.35 -18.09 0.14
CA ASP A 112 11.80 -17.06 -0.74
C ASP A 112 10.27 -16.98 -0.63
N MET A 113 9.62 -18.12 -0.35
CA MET A 113 8.17 -18.16 -0.10
C MET A 113 7.79 -17.36 1.15
N VAL A 114 8.60 -17.34 2.21
CA VAL A 114 8.32 -16.51 3.41
C VAL A 114 8.23 -15.05 3.00
N GLN A 115 9.17 -14.58 2.19
CA GLN A 115 9.18 -13.19 1.73
C GLN A 115 7.98 -12.90 0.80
N ARG A 116 7.62 -13.86 -0.05
CA ARG A 116 6.57 -13.68 -1.03
C ARG A 116 5.17 -13.67 -0.44
N VAL A 117 4.90 -14.55 0.53
CA VAL A 117 3.55 -14.80 1.05
C VAL A 117 2.91 -13.54 1.64
N ASP A 118 3.67 -12.73 2.38
CA ASP A 118 3.13 -11.51 3.00
C ASP A 118 2.73 -10.48 1.95
N VAL A 119 3.56 -10.31 0.91
CA VAL A 119 3.26 -9.44 -0.24
C VAL A 119 2.02 -9.93 -0.96
N SER A 120 1.93 -11.24 -1.22
CA SER A 120 0.80 -11.87 -1.90
C SER A 120 -0.51 -11.67 -1.14
N ARG A 121 -0.49 -11.82 0.19
CA ARG A 121 -1.64 -11.55 1.06
C ARG A 121 -2.14 -10.13 0.83
N ILE A 122 -1.25 -9.14 0.91
CA ILE A 122 -1.60 -7.73 0.71
C ILE A 122 -2.21 -7.50 -0.67
N CYS A 123 -1.56 -7.99 -1.73
CA CYS A 123 -2.04 -7.83 -3.10
C CYS A 123 -3.48 -8.34 -3.26
N ILE A 124 -3.76 -9.53 -2.74
CA ILE A 124 -5.07 -10.18 -2.86
C ILE A 124 -6.13 -9.42 -2.05
N HIS A 125 -5.80 -8.97 -0.84
CA HIS A 125 -6.76 -8.20 -0.04
C HIS A 125 -7.04 -6.83 -0.62
N LEU A 126 -6.03 -6.15 -1.20
CA LEU A 126 -6.18 -4.87 -1.88
C LEU A 126 -6.98 -4.99 -3.17
N ALA A 127 -6.87 -6.11 -3.88
CA ALA A 127 -7.67 -6.35 -5.09
C ALA A 127 -9.19 -6.25 -4.83
N LYS A 128 -9.66 -6.60 -3.63
CA LYS A 128 -11.06 -6.39 -3.22
C LYS A 128 -11.48 -4.91 -3.17
N ALA A 129 -10.53 -4.01 -2.95
CA ALA A 129 -10.74 -2.57 -2.87
C ALA A 129 -10.45 -1.87 -4.22
N GLY A 130 -10.45 -2.61 -5.33
CA GLY A 130 -10.24 -2.05 -6.67
C GLY A 130 -8.78 -1.83 -7.05
N TRP A 131 -7.82 -2.20 -6.19
CA TRP A 131 -6.42 -2.19 -6.57
C TRP A 131 -6.13 -3.28 -7.60
N ARG A 132 -5.12 -3.05 -8.42
CA ARG A 132 -4.57 -4.05 -9.34
C ARG A 132 -3.13 -4.33 -8.95
N PHE A 133 -2.65 -5.51 -9.29
CA PHE A 133 -1.24 -5.86 -9.09
C PHE A 133 -0.66 -6.44 -10.37
N MET A 134 0.64 -6.22 -10.53
CA MET A 134 1.44 -6.65 -11.66
C MET A 134 2.61 -7.46 -11.12
N SER A 135 2.91 -8.61 -11.74
CA SER A 135 4.05 -9.42 -11.33
C SER A 135 5.36 -8.63 -11.48
N ALA A 136 6.39 -8.96 -10.69
CA ALA A 136 7.69 -8.28 -10.81
C ALA A 136 8.25 -8.31 -12.24
N GLN A 137 8.12 -9.45 -12.93
CA GLN A 137 8.66 -9.62 -14.28
C GLN A 137 7.93 -8.75 -15.30
N GLU A 138 6.60 -8.75 -15.26
CA GLU A 138 5.78 -7.90 -16.13
C GLU A 138 6.06 -6.42 -15.86
N ALA A 139 6.15 -6.03 -14.59
CA ALA A 139 6.48 -4.66 -14.21
C ALA A 139 7.87 -4.24 -14.69
N LYS A 140 8.87 -5.11 -14.54
CA LYS A 140 10.24 -4.86 -15.02
C LYS A 140 10.29 -4.64 -16.52
N GLN A 141 9.60 -5.48 -17.29
CA GLN A 141 9.52 -5.33 -18.74
C GLN A 141 8.76 -4.06 -19.13
N LYS A 142 7.57 -3.84 -18.56
CA LYS A 142 6.67 -2.75 -18.95
C LYS A 142 7.22 -1.38 -18.59
N HIS A 143 7.88 -1.27 -17.43
CA HIS A 143 8.35 0.00 -16.88
C HIS A 143 9.86 0.19 -17.02
N ASN A 144 10.54 -0.68 -17.77
CA ASN A 144 11.99 -0.68 -17.96
C ASN A 144 12.77 -0.63 -16.63
N ILE A 145 12.29 -1.36 -15.62
CA ILE A 145 12.97 -1.49 -14.32
C ILE A 145 14.08 -2.52 -14.48
N ASN A 146 15.22 -2.29 -13.81
CA ASN A 146 16.36 -3.19 -13.83
C ASN A 146 15.92 -4.66 -13.62
N PRO A 147 16.24 -5.60 -14.53
CA PRO A 147 15.86 -7.00 -14.40
C PRO A 147 16.32 -7.63 -13.08
N SER A 148 17.45 -7.15 -12.54
CA SER A 148 18.01 -7.61 -11.27
C SER A 148 17.31 -7.04 -10.04
N SER A 149 16.35 -6.11 -10.18
CA SER A 149 15.69 -5.45 -9.03
C SER A 149 15.09 -6.46 -8.04
N ILE A 150 15.14 -6.15 -6.75
CA ILE A 150 14.57 -6.99 -5.68
C ILE A 150 13.06 -6.79 -5.47
N MET A 151 12.43 -5.90 -6.25
CA MET A 151 10.99 -5.65 -6.18
C MET A 151 10.17 -6.94 -6.34
N HIS A 152 9.15 -7.11 -5.49
CA HIS A 152 8.28 -8.27 -5.53
C HIS A 152 7.14 -8.14 -6.53
N CYS A 153 6.51 -6.96 -6.63
CA CYS A 153 5.43 -6.67 -7.57
C CYS A 153 5.22 -5.16 -7.68
N CYS A 154 4.42 -4.73 -8.64
CA CYS A 154 3.82 -3.39 -8.62
C CYS A 154 2.36 -3.47 -8.18
N LEU A 155 1.98 -2.58 -7.26
CA LEU A 155 0.58 -2.31 -6.93
C LEU A 155 0.14 -1.07 -7.70
N ILE A 156 -1.09 -1.10 -8.21
CA ILE A 156 -1.72 0.01 -8.91
C ILE A 156 -2.99 0.33 -8.15
N SER A 157 -3.02 1.52 -7.55
CA SER A 157 -4.17 2.01 -6.80
C SER A 157 -5.35 2.38 -7.72
N PRO A 158 -6.56 2.54 -7.16
CA PRO A 158 -7.74 2.95 -7.92
C PRO A 158 -7.58 4.30 -8.64
N ASP A 159 -6.81 5.23 -8.06
CA ASP A 159 -6.42 6.52 -8.65
C ASP A 159 -5.27 6.42 -9.69
N LYS A 160 -4.81 5.19 -9.99
CA LYS A 160 -3.77 4.85 -10.97
C LYS A 160 -2.34 5.20 -10.54
N GLU A 161 -2.09 5.52 -9.27
CA GLU A 161 -0.71 5.58 -8.76
C GLU A 161 -0.07 4.18 -8.78
N ILE A 162 1.24 4.14 -9.03
CA ILE A 162 2.00 2.88 -9.15
C ILE A 162 3.00 2.80 -8.01
N TYR A 163 2.96 1.69 -7.29
CA TYR A 163 3.82 1.42 -6.15
C TYR A 163 4.70 0.20 -6.40
N GLN A 164 6.01 0.40 -6.46
CA GLN A 164 6.95 -0.71 -6.42
C GLN A 164 6.99 -1.29 -5.02
N THR A 165 6.69 -2.58 -4.89
CA THR A 165 6.48 -3.21 -3.58
C THR A 165 7.69 -4.05 -3.18
N TYR A 166 8.17 -3.80 -1.96
CA TYR A 166 9.29 -4.46 -1.31
C TYR A 166 8.84 -5.09 0.00
N ARG A 167 9.56 -6.10 0.48
CA ARG A 167 9.42 -6.62 1.84
C ARG A 167 10.73 -6.43 2.60
N MET A 168 10.62 -5.95 3.82
CA MET A 168 11.72 -5.80 4.75
C MET A 168 11.41 -6.62 6.01
N GLY A 169 12.32 -7.50 6.42
CA GLY A 169 12.18 -8.24 7.66
C GLY A 169 12.45 -7.36 8.89
N VAL A 170 12.46 -7.98 10.07
CA VAL A 170 12.94 -7.34 11.31
C VAL A 170 14.42 -6.92 11.18
N THR A 171 15.20 -7.76 10.49
CA THR A 171 16.58 -7.49 10.08
C THR A 171 16.70 -7.55 8.57
N ILE A 172 17.71 -6.86 8.03
CA ILE A 172 18.02 -6.85 6.60
C ILE A 172 19.52 -7.04 6.41
N LYS A 173 19.91 -7.90 5.47
CA LYS A 173 21.33 -8.07 5.12
C LYS A 173 21.84 -6.79 4.48
N GLU A 174 23.03 -6.35 4.86
CA GLU A 174 23.67 -5.13 4.33
C GLU A 174 23.67 -5.07 2.81
N SER A 175 24.00 -6.17 2.12
CA SER A 175 23.98 -6.23 0.65
C SER A 175 22.58 -6.06 0.05
N THR A 176 21.54 -6.54 0.73
CA THR A 176 20.15 -6.37 0.31
C THR A 176 19.68 -4.94 0.59
N LEU A 177 20.11 -4.36 1.71
CA LEU A 177 19.82 -2.99 2.09
C LEU A 177 20.46 -1.99 1.12
N ALA A 178 21.75 -2.13 0.81
CA ALA A 178 22.45 -1.28 -0.14
C ALA A 178 21.76 -1.30 -1.51
N LYS A 179 21.32 -2.49 -1.95
CA LYS A 179 20.56 -2.66 -3.19
C LYS A 179 19.18 -2.02 -3.13
N LEU A 180 18.44 -2.20 -2.03
CA LEU A 180 17.16 -1.55 -1.82
C LEU A 180 17.30 -0.03 -1.91
N VAL A 181 18.26 0.56 -1.20
CA VAL A 181 18.49 2.01 -1.19
C VAL A 181 18.87 2.54 -2.56
N SER A 182 19.74 1.84 -3.30
CA SER A 182 20.06 2.16 -4.69
C SER A 182 18.81 2.15 -5.58
N GLU A 183 17.96 1.11 -5.48
CA GLU A 183 16.71 1.05 -6.24
C GLU A 183 15.75 2.18 -5.86
N LEU A 184 15.62 2.51 -4.59
CA LEU A 184 14.78 3.62 -4.12
C LEU A 184 15.21 4.98 -4.70
N GLY A 185 16.51 5.20 -4.90
CA GLY A 185 17.04 6.45 -5.49
C GLY A 185 16.86 6.56 -6.99
N GLU A 186 16.79 5.42 -7.70
CA GLU A 186 16.59 5.38 -9.15
C GLU A 186 15.11 5.30 -9.54
N ASN A 187 14.23 5.05 -8.56
CA ASN A 187 12.82 4.79 -8.78
C ASN A 187 12.04 6.04 -9.20
N ARG A 188 11.44 5.97 -10.39
CA ARG A 188 10.51 6.99 -10.91
C ARG A 188 9.11 6.90 -10.30
N TYR A 189 8.78 5.78 -9.67
CA TYR A 189 7.48 5.49 -9.10
C TYR A 189 7.53 5.53 -7.58
N SER A 190 6.37 5.62 -6.93
CA SER A 190 6.28 5.51 -5.48
C SER A 190 6.76 4.14 -5.02
N SER A 191 7.43 4.09 -3.87
CA SER A 191 7.94 2.85 -3.30
C SER A 191 7.12 2.48 -2.07
N LEU A 192 6.69 1.22 -2.00
CA LEU A 192 5.98 0.66 -0.86
C LEU A 192 6.84 -0.41 -0.20
N ILE A 193 7.25 -0.19 1.05
CA ILE A 193 7.98 -1.18 1.84
C ILE A 193 7.04 -1.78 2.87
N LEU A 194 6.81 -3.08 2.74
CA LEU A 194 6.09 -3.90 3.69
C LEU A 194 7.06 -4.42 4.73
N TYR A 195 6.95 -3.98 5.97
CA TYR A 195 7.92 -4.25 7.01
C TYR A 195 7.37 -5.24 8.06
N ASP A 196 8.14 -6.28 8.40
CA ASP A 196 7.77 -7.28 9.39
C ASP A 196 7.91 -6.72 10.82
N ALA A 197 6.77 -6.42 11.44
CA ALA A 197 6.67 -5.61 12.64
C ALA A 197 6.32 -6.45 13.87
N LYS A 198 7.32 -6.90 14.63
CA LYS A 198 7.09 -7.46 15.98
C LYS A 198 7.03 -6.40 17.07
N GLU A 199 7.57 -5.23 16.78
CA GLU A 199 7.67 -4.06 17.64
C GLU A 199 7.22 -2.83 16.84
N PRO A 200 7.10 -1.63 17.44
CA PRO A 200 6.95 -0.39 16.66
C PRO A 200 8.05 -0.24 15.58
N LEU A 201 7.71 0.33 14.42
CA LEU A 201 8.58 0.49 13.25
C LEU A 201 9.95 1.06 13.64
N GLU A 202 9.90 2.09 14.46
CA GLU A 202 11.02 2.89 14.94
C GLU A 202 12.01 2.09 15.77
N LYS A 203 11.62 0.93 16.32
CA LYS A 203 12.51 0.10 17.14
C LYS A 203 13.20 -1.00 16.35
N THR A 204 12.82 -1.19 15.09
CA THR A 204 13.33 -2.34 14.32
C THR A 204 14.67 -2.03 13.67
N GLU A 205 15.60 -2.96 13.79
CA GLU A 205 16.96 -2.83 13.26
C GLU A 205 16.94 -2.52 11.76
N ALA A 206 16.14 -3.26 10.98
CA ALA A 206 16.07 -3.04 9.53
C ALA A 206 15.60 -1.63 9.16
N TYR A 207 14.66 -1.06 9.92
CA TYR A 207 14.20 0.30 9.70
C TYR A 207 15.31 1.32 10.03
N GLN A 208 15.96 1.16 11.17
CA GLN A 208 17.07 2.04 11.57
C GLN A 208 18.24 1.98 10.60
N SER A 209 18.58 0.78 10.10
CA SER A 209 19.58 0.61 9.06
C SER A 209 19.14 1.25 7.74
N LEU A 210 17.87 1.14 7.36
CA LEU A 210 17.32 1.81 6.18
C LEU A 210 17.45 3.33 6.28
N LEU A 211 17.08 3.94 7.40
CA LEU A 211 17.21 5.37 7.61
C LEU A 211 18.66 5.83 7.53
N SER A 212 19.54 5.16 8.28
CA SER A 212 20.97 5.45 8.30
C SER A 212 21.56 5.38 6.90
N GLU A 213 21.18 4.37 6.12
CA GLU A 213 21.71 4.16 4.79
C GLU A 213 21.17 5.17 3.75
N LEU A 214 19.88 5.52 3.83
CA LEU A 214 19.28 6.58 3.01
C LEU A 214 19.98 7.93 3.27
N GLN A 215 20.24 8.25 4.54
CA GLN A 215 20.98 9.46 4.93
C GLN A 215 22.43 9.42 4.44
N ARG A 216 23.14 8.30 4.69
CA ARG A 216 24.54 8.10 4.29
C ARG A 216 24.74 8.26 2.78
N GLN A 217 23.83 7.73 1.98
CA GLN A 217 23.88 7.82 0.52
C GLN A 217 23.23 9.09 -0.05
N GLN A 218 22.62 9.94 0.80
CA GLN A 218 21.87 11.13 0.39
C GLN A 218 20.81 10.83 -0.67
N VAL A 219 20.14 9.69 -0.54
CA VAL A 219 19.18 9.22 -1.54
C VAL A 219 17.86 9.99 -1.40
N PHE A 220 17.52 10.71 -2.46
CA PHE A 220 16.24 11.39 -2.60
C PHE A 220 15.21 10.41 -3.17
N VAL A 221 14.24 10.02 -2.34
CA VAL A 221 13.12 9.17 -2.77
C VAL A 221 11.93 10.08 -3.03
N ASN A 222 11.31 9.95 -4.22
CA ASN A 222 10.11 10.72 -4.57
C ASN A 222 9.00 10.52 -3.53
N GLU A 223 8.68 9.25 -3.27
CA GLU A 223 7.70 8.86 -2.28
C GLU A 223 8.01 7.48 -1.71
N LEU A 224 8.04 7.39 -0.39
CA LEU A 224 8.35 6.16 0.34
C LEU A 224 7.23 5.87 1.35
N CYS A 225 6.33 4.97 0.96
CA CYS A 225 5.30 4.44 1.84
C CYS A 225 5.87 3.30 2.66
N LEU A 226 5.91 3.45 3.98
CA LEU A 226 6.29 2.39 4.90
C LEU A 226 5.05 1.82 5.56
N ILE A 227 4.87 0.52 5.45
CA ILE A 227 3.69 -0.16 5.96
C ILE A 227 4.08 -1.32 6.88
N PRO A 228 3.64 -1.29 8.14
CA PRO A 228 3.90 -2.37 9.06
C PRO A 228 2.95 -3.55 8.80
N LEU A 229 3.55 -4.74 8.66
CA LEU A 229 2.88 -6.04 8.65
C LEU A 229 2.55 -6.45 10.09
N VAL A 230 1.72 -5.65 10.78
CA VAL A 230 1.18 -6.03 12.08
C VAL A 230 -0.14 -6.74 11.85
N ASP A 231 -0.22 -8.01 12.25
CA ASP A 231 -1.49 -8.71 12.37
C ASP A 231 -2.21 -8.21 13.63
N TYR A 232 -3.10 -7.22 13.48
CA TYR A 232 -4.07 -6.92 14.53
C TYR A 232 -5.16 -8.01 14.50
N PHE A 233 -5.20 -8.82 15.56
CA PHE A 233 -6.27 -9.77 15.80
C PHE A 233 -7.48 -9.04 16.39
N ALA A 234 -8.23 -8.31 15.58
CA ALA A 234 -9.62 -8.01 15.90
C ALA A 234 -10.45 -9.23 15.44
N GLY A 235 -11.37 -9.72 16.28
CA GLY A 235 -12.00 -11.04 16.23
C GLY A 235 -12.85 -11.43 15.00
N LEU A 236 -12.68 -10.77 13.85
CA LEU A 236 -13.41 -11.03 12.59
C LEU A 236 -12.51 -11.30 11.38
N GLY A 237 -11.20 -11.47 11.60
CA GLY A 237 -10.24 -11.84 10.56
C GLY A 237 -9.10 -10.83 10.51
N SER A 238 -7.88 -11.30 10.71
CA SER A 238 -6.67 -10.48 10.82
C SER A 238 -6.49 -9.62 9.57
N PHE A 239 -6.90 -8.35 9.65
CA PHE A 239 -6.61 -7.33 8.66
C PHE A 239 -5.44 -6.52 9.18
N SER A 240 -4.30 -6.55 8.48
CA SER A 240 -3.19 -5.70 8.87
C SER A 240 -3.60 -4.24 8.67
N LEU A 241 -3.39 -3.42 9.69
CA LEU A 241 -3.66 -1.97 9.69
C LEU A 241 -3.15 -1.31 8.41
N GLY A 242 -1.97 -1.71 7.96
CA GLY A 242 -1.36 -1.28 6.71
C GLY A 242 -2.21 -1.47 5.46
N VAL A 243 -2.88 -2.62 5.34
CA VAL A 243 -3.80 -2.89 4.23
C VAL A 243 -5.00 -1.95 4.34
N THR A 244 -5.53 -1.73 5.54
CA THR A 244 -6.66 -0.81 5.74
C THR A 244 -6.29 0.61 5.33
N MET A 245 -5.09 1.09 5.69
CA MET A 245 -4.58 2.39 5.28
C MET A 245 -4.48 2.56 3.77
N LEU A 246 -4.05 1.51 3.05
CA LEU A 246 -4.02 1.53 1.58
C LEU A 246 -5.42 1.42 0.96
N LYS A 247 -6.34 0.67 1.57
CA LYS A 247 -7.71 0.49 1.06
C LYS A 247 -8.54 1.77 1.08
N ASN A 248 -8.51 2.48 2.20
CA ASN A 248 -9.46 3.56 2.48
C ASN A 248 -8.92 4.95 2.11
N SER A 249 -7.81 5.00 1.36
CA SER A 249 -6.90 6.16 1.25
C SER A 249 -6.29 6.56 2.61
N THR A 250 -5.03 6.96 2.60
CA THR A 250 -4.35 7.51 3.78
C THR A 250 -5.11 8.71 4.36
N ASN A 251 -5.82 9.45 3.53
CA ASN A 251 -6.59 10.63 3.94
C ASN A 251 -7.72 10.30 4.93
N MET A 252 -8.44 9.17 4.80
CA MET A 252 -9.55 8.87 5.73
C MET A 252 -9.05 8.55 7.15
N HIS A 253 -7.92 7.85 7.26
CA HIS A 253 -7.31 7.52 8.55
C HIS A 253 -6.72 8.76 9.22
N ILE A 254 -6.07 9.62 8.42
CA ILE A 254 -5.57 10.91 8.89
C ILE A 254 -6.73 11.80 9.34
N TRP A 255 -7.81 11.86 8.56
CA TRP A 255 -9.01 12.61 8.90
C TRP A 255 -9.56 12.15 10.25
N HIS A 256 -9.72 10.84 10.48
CA HIS A 256 -10.20 10.31 11.75
C HIS A 256 -9.25 10.60 12.91
N TYR A 257 -7.94 10.45 12.69
CA TYR A 257 -6.95 10.78 13.71
C TYR A 257 -7.03 12.26 14.09
N ILE A 258 -7.06 13.16 13.11
CA ILE A 258 -7.15 14.59 13.38
C ILE A 258 -8.48 14.93 14.05
N HIS A 259 -9.58 14.36 13.56
CA HIS A 259 -10.90 14.61 14.15
C HIS A 259 -10.97 14.16 15.61
N ARG A 260 -10.42 12.98 15.92
CA ARG A 260 -10.40 12.45 17.28
C ARG A 260 -9.59 13.30 18.25
N ASN A 261 -8.46 13.85 17.80
CA ASN A 261 -7.53 14.58 18.67
C ASN A 261 -7.79 16.09 18.70
N PHE A 262 -8.37 16.66 17.64
CA PHE A 262 -8.46 18.12 17.45
C PHE A 262 -9.87 18.60 17.06
N GLY A 263 -10.82 17.70 16.79
CA GLY A 263 -12.22 18.04 16.52
C GLY A 263 -12.51 18.22 15.02
N PHE A 264 -12.78 19.45 14.57
CA PHE A 264 -13.25 19.68 13.21
C PHE A 264 -12.17 19.37 12.16
N VAL A 265 -12.51 18.68 11.07
CA VAL A 265 -11.61 18.47 9.92
C VAL A 265 -12.32 18.84 8.63
N GLY A 266 -11.79 19.87 7.96
CA GLY A 266 -12.29 20.34 6.68
C GLY A 266 -11.31 20.09 5.53
N HIS A 267 -11.78 20.37 4.32
CA HIS A 267 -10.93 20.43 3.14
C HIS A 267 -10.84 21.87 2.63
N MET A 268 -9.64 22.29 2.25
CA MET A 268 -9.43 23.57 1.56
C MET A 268 -8.39 23.43 0.46
N SER A 269 -8.65 24.09 -0.68
CA SER A 269 -7.60 24.38 -1.64
C SER A 269 -6.72 25.47 -1.05
N ASN A 270 -5.42 25.25 -0.98
CA ASN A 270 -4.48 26.25 -0.50
C ASN A 270 -3.45 26.59 -1.59
N ARG A 271 -3.06 27.86 -1.62
CA ARG A 271 -2.04 28.37 -2.56
C ARG A 271 -0.64 27.86 -2.28
N TYR A 272 -0.42 27.23 -1.13
CA TYR A 272 0.88 26.74 -0.69
C TYR A 272 1.27 25.42 -1.36
N GLY A 273 0.30 24.72 -1.95
CA GLY A 273 0.52 23.51 -2.73
C GLY A 273 0.98 22.31 -1.90
N PHE A 274 0.72 22.33 -0.59
CA PHE A 274 0.90 21.17 0.28
C PHE A 274 -0.41 20.85 1.01
N GLY A 275 -0.79 19.58 1.04
CA GLY A 275 -1.99 19.12 1.73
C GLY A 275 -3.29 19.73 1.19
N SER A 276 -4.42 19.17 1.64
CA SER A 276 -5.75 19.73 1.35
C SER A 276 -6.71 19.63 2.54
N MET A 277 -6.21 19.14 3.67
CA MET A 277 -6.96 19.03 4.92
C MET A 277 -6.53 20.15 5.86
N TYR A 278 -7.46 20.61 6.69
CA TYR A 278 -7.18 21.54 7.78
C TYR A 278 -8.05 21.21 9.00
N THR A 279 -7.63 21.69 10.17
CA THR A 279 -8.37 21.57 11.44
C THR A 279 -8.40 22.92 12.13
N LYS A 280 -9.39 23.13 13.01
CA LYS A 280 -9.51 24.33 13.85
C LYS A 280 -9.28 23.98 15.31
N ILE A 281 -8.40 24.73 15.98
CA ILE A 281 -8.17 24.60 17.43
C ILE A 281 -8.39 25.97 18.05
N GLY A 282 -9.52 26.16 18.73
CA GLY A 282 -9.94 27.48 19.17
C GLY A 282 -10.23 28.38 17.95
N GLU A 283 -9.55 29.53 17.88
CA GLU A 283 -9.66 30.48 16.76
C GLU A 283 -8.58 30.28 15.69
N GLU A 284 -7.68 29.30 15.87
CA GLU A 284 -6.55 29.08 14.98
C GLU A 284 -6.82 27.98 13.95
N ASP A 285 -6.44 28.26 12.70
CA ASP A 285 -6.51 27.31 11.58
C ASP A 285 -5.15 26.60 11.40
N TYR A 286 -5.19 25.28 11.30
CA TYR A 286 -4.02 24.42 11.11
C TYR A 286 -4.12 23.63 9.80
N LEU A 287 -3.24 23.93 8.85
CA LEU A 287 -3.09 23.17 7.62
C LEU A 287 -2.41 21.83 7.88
N ILE A 288 -2.90 20.76 7.25
CA ILE A 288 -2.36 19.41 7.46
C ILE A 288 -1.41 19.01 6.33
N CYS A 289 -0.12 18.93 6.65
CA CYS A 289 0.88 18.31 5.79
C CYS A 289 1.03 16.82 6.13
N ASN A 290 0.53 15.94 5.25
CA ASN A 290 0.67 14.50 5.39
C ASN A 290 2.06 14.02 4.97
N TYR A 291 2.93 13.75 5.93
CA TYR A 291 4.26 13.20 5.71
C TYR A 291 4.36 11.70 6.02
N LEU A 292 3.25 11.00 6.26
CA LEU A 292 3.25 9.55 6.54
C LEU A 292 3.70 8.70 5.35
N ARG A 293 3.61 9.26 4.14
CA ARG A 293 4.13 8.66 2.89
C ARG A 293 5.55 9.15 2.55
N ARG A 294 6.20 9.87 3.47
CA ARG A 294 7.49 10.55 3.31
C ARG A 294 7.56 11.38 2.02
N ASN A 295 6.49 12.12 1.73
CA ASN A 295 6.42 13.00 0.55
C ASN A 295 7.28 14.26 0.81
N LEU A 296 8.56 14.16 0.48
CA LEU A 296 9.54 15.23 0.70
C LEU A 296 9.22 16.49 -0.11
N THR A 297 8.57 16.34 -1.27
CA THR A 297 8.11 17.49 -2.07
C THR A 297 7.09 18.31 -1.30
N ALA A 298 6.06 17.69 -0.72
CA ALA A 298 5.06 18.38 0.08
C ALA A 298 5.68 19.07 1.32
N LEU A 299 6.61 18.39 2.01
CA LEU A 299 7.33 18.96 3.16
C LEU A 299 8.18 20.18 2.76
N LYS A 300 8.91 20.10 1.63
CA LYS A 300 9.70 21.22 1.10
C LYS A 300 8.81 22.38 0.66
N MET A 301 7.64 22.09 0.09
CA MET A 301 6.66 23.12 -0.28
C MET A 301 6.14 23.83 0.97
N LEU A 302 5.71 23.11 2.01
CA LEU A 302 5.39 23.68 3.32
C LEU A 302 6.54 24.56 3.83
N ALA A 303 7.75 24.00 3.91
CA ALA A 303 8.89 24.68 4.48
C ALA A 303 9.26 25.97 3.72
N ARG A 304 9.06 26.02 2.40
CA ARG A 304 9.39 27.20 1.57
C ARG A 304 8.28 28.23 1.51
N THR A 305 7.02 27.82 1.59
CA THR A 305 5.88 28.70 1.35
C THR A 305 5.31 29.29 2.64
N LEU A 306 5.20 28.48 3.71
CA LEU A 306 4.73 28.94 5.01
C LEU A 306 5.92 29.51 5.84
N THR A 307 6.33 30.72 5.46
CA THR A 307 7.39 31.50 6.13
C THR A 307 6.84 32.28 7.33
N ILE A 308 7.70 32.83 8.20
CA ILE A 308 7.26 33.71 9.30
C ILE A 308 6.41 34.88 8.80
N SER A 309 6.81 35.48 7.67
CA SER A 309 6.07 36.59 7.06
C SER A 309 4.69 36.13 6.60
N GLU A 310 4.62 34.97 5.96
CA GLU A 310 3.37 34.41 5.48
C GLU A 310 2.42 34.00 6.61
N HIS A 311 2.95 33.42 7.69
CA HIS A 311 2.17 33.13 8.89
C HIS A 311 1.60 34.41 9.50
N ARG A 312 2.39 35.48 9.61
CA ARG A 312 1.89 36.78 10.12
C ARG A 312 0.80 37.40 9.26
N ASN A 313 0.87 37.19 7.94
CA ASN A 313 -0.09 37.75 6.99
C ASN A 313 -1.39 36.93 6.94
N SER A 314 -1.29 35.60 6.98
CA SER A 314 -2.42 34.69 6.78
C SER A 314 -3.05 34.17 8.07
N GLY A 315 -2.30 34.16 9.17
CA GLY A 315 -2.69 33.55 10.43
C GLY A 315 -2.65 32.02 10.44
N TYR A 316 -2.29 31.36 9.33
CA TYR A 316 -2.30 29.90 9.27
C TYR A 316 -1.14 29.27 10.03
N ASN A 317 -1.46 28.27 10.84
CA ASN A 317 -0.51 27.32 11.40
C ASN A 317 -0.45 26.06 10.53
N ALA A 318 0.49 25.16 10.81
CA ALA A 318 0.56 23.86 10.15
C ALA A 318 0.87 22.72 11.11
N PHE A 319 0.23 21.58 10.87
CA PHE A 319 0.63 20.29 11.41
C PHE A 319 1.34 19.46 10.36
N VAL A 320 2.50 18.90 10.72
CA VAL A 320 3.16 17.88 9.93
C VAL A 320 2.95 16.52 10.60
N LEU A 321 2.07 15.70 10.04
CA LEU A 321 1.90 14.33 10.51
C LEU A 321 3.00 13.47 9.94
N THR A 322 3.80 12.88 10.83
CA THR A 322 4.95 12.05 10.45
C THR A 322 5.02 10.82 11.34
N TRP A 323 5.68 9.75 10.88
CA TRP A 323 5.99 8.64 11.79
C TRP A 323 6.95 9.12 12.88
N GLN A 324 6.82 8.58 14.08
CA GLN A 324 7.68 8.96 15.20
C GLN A 324 9.18 8.88 14.87
N GLY A 325 9.59 7.92 14.04
CA GLY A 325 10.98 7.75 13.62
C GLY A 325 11.49 8.77 12.60
N PHE A 326 10.62 9.63 12.05
CA PHE A 326 10.96 10.69 11.10
C PHE A 326 10.81 12.09 11.69
N LYS A 327 10.51 12.20 13.00
CA LYS A 327 10.33 13.50 13.66
C LYS A 327 11.53 14.42 13.45
N ASP A 328 12.73 13.89 13.69
CA ASP A 328 13.96 14.69 13.63
C ASP A 328 14.31 15.06 12.18
N GLU A 329 14.13 14.14 11.22
CA GLU A 329 14.29 14.44 9.77
C GLU A 329 13.37 15.58 9.33
N VAL A 330 12.10 15.54 9.76
CA VAL A 330 11.13 16.58 9.44
C VAL A 330 11.54 17.92 10.05
N GLN A 331 11.96 17.91 11.32
CA GLN A 331 12.42 19.10 12.02
C GLN A 331 13.63 19.72 11.33
N GLU A 332 14.64 18.92 11.00
CA GLU A 332 15.84 19.37 10.30
C GLU A 332 15.53 19.98 8.92
N GLU A 333 14.61 19.38 8.15
CA GLU A 333 14.23 19.89 6.82
C GLU A 333 13.48 21.23 6.93
N ILE A 334 12.63 21.39 7.96
CA ILE A 334 11.97 22.66 8.27
C ILE A 334 13.03 23.69 8.70
N ASP A 335 13.87 23.40 9.68
CA ASP A 335 14.84 24.35 10.22
C ASP A 335 15.89 24.79 9.21
N ARG A 336 16.22 23.93 8.23
CA ARG A 336 17.12 24.27 7.13
C ARG A 336 16.66 25.48 6.32
N VAL A 337 15.34 25.67 6.17
CA VAL A 337 14.80 26.82 5.41
C VAL A 337 14.73 28.06 6.29
N GLN A 338 14.13 27.93 7.47
CA GLN A 338 14.02 29.00 8.45
C GLN A 338 13.84 28.39 9.85
N PRO A 339 14.81 28.56 10.77
CA PRO A 339 14.71 28.04 12.12
C PRO A 339 13.73 28.85 12.96
N GLY A 340 13.18 28.23 14.01
CA GLY A 340 12.32 28.90 15.00
C GLY A 340 10.88 29.14 14.54
N ARG A 341 10.33 28.22 13.73
CA ARG A 341 8.94 28.27 13.25
C ARG A 341 8.02 27.44 14.15
N ASP A 342 7.66 28.02 15.29
CA ASP A 342 6.74 27.47 16.28
C ASP A 342 5.31 27.22 15.73
N PHE A 343 4.88 28.00 14.74
CA PHE A 343 3.60 27.80 14.02
C PHE A 343 3.57 26.55 13.12
N ILE A 344 4.70 25.83 12.95
CA ILE A 344 4.74 24.51 12.29
C ILE A 344 4.99 23.44 13.35
N GLN A 345 3.93 22.74 13.73
CA GLN A 345 3.97 21.72 14.75
C GLN A 345 4.13 20.32 14.13
N ILE A 346 5.15 19.58 14.55
CA ILE A 346 5.36 18.21 14.10
C ILE A 346 4.57 17.27 15.00
N LEU A 347 3.63 16.52 14.41
CA LEU A 347 2.82 15.52 15.08
C LEU A 347 3.37 14.13 14.77
N PRO A 348 4.23 13.57 15.63
CA PRO A 348 4.67 12.20 15.47
C PRO A 348 3.51 11.25 15.79
N VAL A 349 3.25 10.30 14.90
CA VAL A 349 2.20 9.28 15.07
C VAL A 349 2.81 7.88 15.12
N LEU A 350 2.17 7.02 15.89
CA LEU A 350 2.40 5.59 15.89
C LEU A 350 1.35 4.90 15.02
N SER A 351 1.66 3.70 14.54
CA SER A 351 0.72 2.91 13.73
C SER A 351 -0.63 2.72 14.43
N LYS A 352 -0.61 2.38 15.72
CA LYS A 352 -1.82 2.24 16.55
C LYS A 352 -2.69 3.50 16.62
N ASP A 353 -2.13 4.68 16.41
CA ASP A 353 -2.87 5.93 16.52
C ASP A 353 -3.79 6.16 15.30
N LEU A 354 -3.44 5.56 14.16
CA LEU A 354 -4.20 5.61 12.91
C LEU A 354 -5.19 4.44 12.74
N ALA A 355 -5.25 3.53 13.72
CA ALA A 355 -6.24 2.47 13.73
C ALA A 355 -7.64 3.08 13.88
N LEU A 356 -8.56 2.69 12.99
CA LEU A 356 -9.97 3.05 13.13
C LEU A 356 -10.53 2.31 14.35
N PRO A 357 -11.49 2.90 15.09
CA PRO A 357 -12.23 2.19 16.10
C PRO A 357 -12.86 0.91 15.50
N ASP A 358 -12.97 -0.15 16.29
CA ASP A 358 -13.63 -1.40 15.86
C ASP A 358 -15.11 -1.17 15.50
N ASP A 359 -15.71 -0.12 16.07
CA ASP A 359 -17.02 0.37 15.69
C ASP A 359 -16.93 1.09 14.35
N LYS A 360 -17.53 0.49 13.31
CA LYS A 360 -17.64 1.06 11.96
C LYS A 360 -18.07 2.53 12.10
N PRO A 361 -17.20 3.52 11.83
CA PRO A 361 -17.66 4.89 11.77
C PRO A 361 -18.78 4.93 10.73
N ASP A 362 -19.87 5.61 11.05
CA ASP A 362 -21.02 5.70 10.15
C ASP A 362 -20.58 6.50 8.92
N LEU A 363 -20.05 5.79 7.91
CA LEU A 363 -19.44 6.35 6.69
C LEU A 363 -20.40 7.27 5.93
N LYS A 364 -21.70 7.26 6.29
CA LYS A 364 -22.73 8.16 5.78
C LYS A 364 -22.54 9.62 6.21
N LEU A 365 -21.80 9.89 7.28
CA LEU A 365 -21.45 11.26 7.70
C LEU A 365 -20.29 11.86 6.89
N ILE A 366 -19.62 11.06 6.04
CA ILE A 366 -18.53 11.50 5.16
C ILE A 366 -19.10 11.93 3.80
N LYS A 367 -20.07 12.84 3.81
CA LYS A 367 -20.24 13.73 2.67
C LYS A 367 -19.58 15.03 3.08
N PRO A 368 -18.63 15.58 2.31
CA PRO A 368 -18.18 16.94 2.58
C PRO A 368 -19.45 17.79 2.57
N GLU A 369 -19.79 18.39 3.71
CA GLU A 369 -20.74 19.48 3.72
C GLU A 369 -20.19 20.46 2.69
N LYS A 370 -20.92 20.61 1.57
CA LYS A 370 -20.63 21.72 0.67
C LYS A 370 -20.69 22.95 1.58
N PRO A 371 -19.67 23.82 1.60
CA PRO A 371 -19.77 25.05 2.35
C PRO A 371 -21.02 25.79 1.85
N GLU A 372 -22.05 25.85 2.70
CA GLU A 372 -23.20 26.71 2.48
C GLU A 372 -22.70 28.14 2.66
N GLY A 373 -22.30 28.78 1.57
CA GLY A 373 -21.89 30.18 1.60
C GLY A 373 -20.90 30.59 0.52
N GLU A 374 -21.36 31.53 -0.30
CA GLU A 374 -20.60 32.60 -0.97
C GLU A 374 -19.89 32.34 -2.31
N TRP A 375 -19.62 31.10 -2.74
CA TRP A 375 -18.94 30.90 -4.04
C TRP A 375 -19.84 30.90 -5.28
N GLU A 376 -21.17 30.81 -5.12
CA GLU A 376 -22.10 30.86 -6.26
C GLU A 376 -22.45 32.29 -6.71
N LYS A 377 -22.09 33.33 -5.95
CA LYS A 377 -22.35 34.73 -6.37
C LYS A 377 -21.29 35.28 -7.33
N ASP A 378 -20.05 34.81 -7.25
CA ASP A 378 -18.96 35.32 -8.09
C ASP A 378 -18.96 34.73 -9.51
N GLU A 379 -19.67 33.63 -9.77
CA GLU A 379 -19.85 33.07 -11.12
C GLU A 379 -21.02 33.72 -11.87
N GLU A 380 -22.11 34.11 -11.19
CA GLU A 380 -23.22 34.84 -11.83
C GLU A 380 -22.85 36.28 -12.21
N GLU A 381 -22.03 37.00 -11.42
CA GLU A 381 -21.58 38.36 -11.78
C GLU A 381 -20.60 38.37 -12.96
N ARG A 382 -19.89 37.28 -13.25
CA ARG A 382 -19.02 37.18 -14.43
C ARG A 382 -19.77 36.91 -15.74
N GLU A 383 -20.94 36.28 -15.69
CA GLU A 383 -21.75 36.05 -16.90
C GLU A 383 -22.59 37.27 -17.30
N GLU A 384 -22.80 38.24 -16.42
CA GLU A 384 -23.44 39.52 -16.77
C GLU A 384 -22.47 40.54 -17.40
N ASP A 385 -21.17 40.47 -17.08
CA ASP A 385 -20.14 41.33 -17.70
C ASP A 385 -19.66 40.82 -19.09
N GLU A 386 -19.99 39.58 -19.46
CA GLU A 386 -19.66 38.97 -20.77
C GLU A 386 -20.83 38.95 -21.78
N LYS A 387 -21.98 39.57 -21.48
CA LYS A 387 -23.10 39.78 -22.41
C LYS A 387 -23.28 41.25 -22.75
#